data_AF-A0A0A0HYC6-F1
#
_entry.id   AF-A0A0A0HYC6-F1
#
_cell.length_a   1.000
_cell.length_b   1.000
_cell.length_c   1.000
_cell.angle_alpha   90.00
_cell.angle_beta   90.00
_cell.angle_gamma   90.00
#
_symmetry.space_group_name_H-M   'P 1'
#
loop_
_entity.id
_entity.type
_entity.pdbx_description
1 polymer ?
#
loop_
_entity_poly.entity_id
_entity_poly.type
_entity_poly.pdbx_seq_one_letter_code
_entity_poly.pdbx_strand_id
1 'polypeptide(L)' 'MKFRTRDLVVVKDVGVDHLKQYKDMCGEIVSWIKTKGEIKYKVRIYYLDDWETAYFKEDELELLDTKGSDKNI' A
#
# COMPACT_ATOMS: atom_id res chain seq x y z
N MET A 1 12.78 6.47 3.89
CA MET A 1 11.84 5.35 3.64
C MET A 1 10.72 5.48 4.63
N LYS A 2 9.53 5.79 4.13
CA LYS A 2 8.34 6.03 4.94
C LYS A 2 7.70 4.72 5.42
N PHE A 3 7.71 3.68 4.58
CA PHE A 3 7.15 2.37 4.89
C PHE A 3 8.22 1.29 5.09
N ARG A 4 7.85 0.25 5.84
CA ARG A 4 8.67 -0.92 6.15
C ARG A 4 7.97 -2.19 5.65
N THR A 5 8.73 -3.25 5.46
CA THR A 5 8.16 -4.57 5.21
C THR A 5 7.17 -4.94 6.31
N ARG A 6 6.05 -5.55 5.91
CA ARG A 6 4.91 -5.92 6.76
C ARG A 6 4.02 -4.77 7.24
N ASP A 7 4.33 -3.52 6.86
CA ASP A 7 3.37 -2.43 7.04
C ASP A 7 2.12 -2.72 6.21
N LEU A 8 0.95 -2.55 6.84
CA LEU A 8 -0.32 -2.57 6.14
C LEU A 8 -0.59 -1.18 5.58
N VAL A 9 -1.01 -1.12 4.32
CA VAL A 9 -1.25 0.12 3.60
C VAL A 9 -2.57 0.06 2.86
N VAL A 10 -3.16 1.22 2.63
CA VAL A 10 -4.25 1.41 1.68
C VAL A 10 -3.73 2.17 0.46
N VAL A 11 -4.19 1.78 -0.72
CA VAL A 11 -3.85 2.46 -1.98
C VAL A 11 -4.74 3.70 -2.13
N LYS A 12 -4.08 4.86 -2.27
CA LYS A 12 -4.75 6.14 -2.44
C LYS A 12 -5.12 6.37 -3.89
N ASP A 13 -6.29 6.97 -4.10
CA ASP A 13 -6.64 7.56 -5.39
C ASP A 13 -5.94 8.92 -5.56
N VAL A 14 -4.83 8.93 -6.30
CA VAL A 14 -4.12 10.16 -6.68
C VAL A 14 -4.48 10.62 -8.10
N GLY A 15 -5.55 10.09 -8.70
CA GLY A 15 -6.04 10.51 -10.01
C GLY A 15 -5.27 9.95 -11.21
N VAL A 16 -4.58 8.82 -11.04
CA VAL A 16 -3.83 8.13 -12.11
C VAL A 16 -4.51 6.84 -12.53
N ASP A 17 -4.50 6.55 -13.83
CA ASP A 17 -5.30 5.47 -14.40
C ASP A 17 -4.90 4.07 -13.91
N HIS A 18 -3.61 3.81 -13.67
CA HIS A 18 -3.13 2.49 -13.22
C HIS A 18 -3.53 2.15 -11.78
N LEU A 19 -3.95 3.13 -10.98
CA LEU A 19 -4.39 2.90 -9.60
C LEU A 19 -5.90 2.69 -9.48
N LYS A 20 -6.69 2.99 -10.52
CA LYS A 20 -8.16 2.86 -10.46
C LYS A 20 -8.61 1.46 -10.08
N GLN A 21 -7.90 0.44 -10.53
CA GLN A 21 -8.19 -0.96 -10.19
C GLN A 21 -7.84 -1.33 -8.75
N TYR A 22 -6.97 -0.56 -8.08
CA TYR A 22 -6.50 -0.80 -6.73
C TYR A 22 -7.10 0.16 -5.71
N LYS A 23 -8.02 1.03 -6.13
CA LYS A 23 -8.59 2.07 -5.28
C LYS A 23 -9.25 1.47 -4.05
N ASP A 24 -8.92 2.03 -2.88
CA ASP A 24 -9.41 1.62 -1.57
C ASP A 24 -9.03 0.18 -1.18
N MET A 25 -8.15 -0.47 -1.95
CA MET A 25 -7.64 -1.79 -1.61
C MET A 25 -6.55 -1.69 -0.55
N CYS A 26 -6.59 -2.65 0.37
CA CYS A 26 -5.57 -2.82 1.39
C CYS A 26 -4.54 -3.86 0.95
N GLY A 27 -3.30 -3.67 1.38
CA GLY A 27 -2.22 -4.60 1.12
C GLY A 27 -1.09 -4.52 2.13
N GLU A 28 -0.14 -5.44 1.98
CA GLU A 28 1.05 -5.52 2.82
C GLU A 28 2.29 -5.15 2.00
N ILE A 29 3.16 -4.29 2.54
CA ILE A 29 4.48 -4.04 1.94
C ILE A 29 5.33 -5.31 2.04
N VAL A 30 5.68 -5.90 0.89
CA VAL A 30 6.52 -7.12 0.84
C VAL A 30 7.98 -6.83 0.51
N SER A 31 8.25 -5.78 -0.25
CA SER A 31 9.62 -5.31 -0.56
C SER A 31 9.58 -3.91 -1.16
N TRP A 32 10.75 -3.37 -1.51
CA TRP A 32 10.86 -2.13 -2.27
C TRP A 32 12.05 -2.21 -3.22
N ILE A 33 12.00 -1.38 -4.27
CA ILE A 33 13.10 -1.18 -5.21
C ILE A 33 13.39 0.31 -5.31
N LYS A 34 14.65 0.64 -5.61
CA LYS A 34 15.07 2.01 -5.90
C LYS A 34 15.48 2.09 -7.37
N THR A 35 14.78 2.91 -8.15
CA THR A 35 15.02 3.08 -9.59
C THR A 35 15.19 4.56 -9.91
N LYS A 36 16.33 4.95 -10.51
CA LYS A 36 16.59 6.31 -11.05
C LYS A 36 16.06 7.47 -10.17
N GLY A 37 16.35 7.43 -8.87
CA GLY A 37 15.97 8.50 -7.92
C GLY A 37 14.62 8.33 -7.22
N GLU A 38 13.80 7.34 -7.61
CA GLU A 38 12.49 7.05 -7.00
C GLU A 38 12.52 5.72 -6.25
N ILE A 39 11.78 5.64 -5.14
CA ILE A 39 11.53 4.38 -4.43
C ILE A 39 10.13 3.90 -4.81
N LYS A 40 10.03 2.62 -5.19
CA LYS A 40 8.74 1.95 -5.41
C LYS A 40 8.59 0.82 -4.42
N TYR A 41 7.44 0.77 -3.77
CA TYR A 41 7.08 -0.26 -2.80
C TYR A 41 6.29 -1.35 -3.51
N LYS A 42 6.72 -2.61 -3.35
CA LYS A 42 5.96 -3.77 -3.79
C LYS A 42 4.93 -4.09 -2.71
N VAL A 43 3.66 -4.04 -3.09
CA VAL A 43 2.53 -4.30 -2.19
C VAL A 43 1.85 -5.59 -2.63
N ARG A 44 1.61 -6.50 -1.69
CA ARG A 44 0.72 -7.65 -1.89
C ARG A 44 -0.70 -7.21 -1.57
N ILE A 45 -1.57 -7.25 -2.57
CA ILE A 45 -2.98 -6.87 -2.46
C ILE A 45 -3.80 -8.16 -2.31
N TYR A 46 -4.72 -8.16 -1.36
CA TYR A 46 -5.56 -9.32 -1.06
C TYR A 46 -6.94 -9.16 -1.70
N TYR A 47 -7.36 -10.20 -2.44
CA TYR A 47 -8.72 -10.40 -2.91
C TYR A 47 -9.39 -11.49 -2.07
N LEU A 48 -10.70 -11.70 -2.26
CA LEU A 48 -11.45 -12.71 -1.50
C LEU A 48 -10.83 -14.11 -1.61
N ASP A 49 -10.33 -14.48 -2.79
CA ASP A 49 -9.83 -15.84 -3.08
C ASP A 49 -8.41 -15.86 -3.69
N ASP A 50 -7.75 -14.70 -3.84
CA ASP A 50 -6.42 -14.63 -4.46
C ASP A 50 -5.62 -13.42 -3.95
N TRP A 51 -4.38 -13.30 -4.38
CA TRP A 51 -3.55 -12.12 -4.15
C TRP A 51 -2.74 -11.80 -5.40
N GLU A 52 -2.46 -10.51 -5.59
CA GLU A 52 -1.49 -10.08 -6.59
C GLU A 52 -0.44 -9.15 -5.97
N THR A 53 0.58 -8.80 -6.74
CA THR A 53 1.56 -7.80 -6.31
C THR A 53 1.71 -6.69 -7.33
N ALA A 54 1.64 -5.46 -6.88
CA ALA A 54 1.85 -4.27 -7.69
C ALA A 54 2.87 -3.32 -7.03
N TYR A 55 3.42 -2.39 -7.82
CA TYR A 55 4.41 -1.43 -7.36
C TYR A 55 3.80 -0.03 -7.28
N PHE A 56 3.99 0.61 -6.13
CA PHE A 56 3.42 1.92 -5.83
C PHE A 56 4.51 2.89 -5.38
N LYS A 57 4.30 4.17 -5.65
CA LYS A 57 5.12 5.25 -5.11
C LYS A 57 4.72 5.56 -3.68
N GLU A 58 5.56 6.33 -3.01
CA GLU A 58 5.34 6.67 -1.59
C GLU A 58 4.06 7.51 -1.35
N ASP A 59 3.70 8.35 -2.30
CA ASP A 59 2.53 9.24 -2.26
C ASP A 59 1.22 8.55 -2.67
N GLU A 60 1.32 7.39 -3.31
CA GLU A 60 0.19 6.53 -3.72
C GLU A 60 -0.29 5.62 -2.58
N LEU A 61 0.40 5.61 -1.44
CA LEU A 61 0.11 4.73 -0.30
C LEU A 61 -0.12 5.53 0.98
N GLU A 62 -0.97 4.98 1.84
CA GLU A 62 -1.19 5.45 3.21
C GLU A 62 -1.07 4.29 4.19
N LEU A 63 -0.42 4.53 5.33
CA LEU A 63 -0.28 3.51 6.37
C LEU A 63 -1.65 3.25 7.00
N LEU A 64 -2.08 2.00 6.99
CA LEU A 64 -3.29 1.59 7.69
C LEU A 64 -2.96 1.45 9.17
N ASP A 65 -3.47 2.38 10.00
CA ASP A 65 -3.28 2.29 11.44
C ASP A 65 -4.15 1.16 12.01
N THR A 66 -3.50 0.03 12.32
CA THR A 66 -4.14 -1.12 12.96
C THR A 66 -4.04 -1.07 14.48
N LYS A 67 -3.42 -0.02 15.04
CA LYS A 67 -3.57 0.23 16.47
C LYS A 67 -4.98 0.74 16.67
N GLY A 68 -5.85 -0.19 17.08
CA GLY A 68 -7.20 0.11 17.50
C GLY A 68 -7.20 1.40 18.30
N SER A 69 -8.12 2.28 17.98
CA SER A 69 -8.53 3.31 18.91
C SER A 69 -9.14 2.60 20.12
N ASP A 70 -8.31 2.09 21.03
CA ASP A 70 -8.65 1.82 22.43
C ASP A 70 -8.82 3.18 23.15
N LYS A 71 -9.70 4.00 22.59
CA LYS A 71 -10.23 5.21 23.21
C LYS A 71 -11.74 5.09 23.15
N ASN A 72 -12.26 4.54 24.24
CA ASN A 72 -13.66 4.56 24.69
C ASN A 72 -14.61 3.56 24.02
N ILE A 73 -14.77 2.39 24.64
CA ILE A 73 -16.09 1.86 25.06
C ILE A 73 -15.94 1.25 26.45
#